data_AF-A0A7N5K7D5-F1
#
_entry.id   AF-A0A7N5K7D5-F1
#
_cell.length_a   1.000
_cell.length_b   1.000
_cell.length_c   1.000
_cell.angle_alpha   90.00
_cell.angle_beta   90.00
_cell.angle_gamma   90.00
#
_symmetry.space_group_name_H-M   'P 1'
#
loop_
_entity.id
_entity.type
_entity.pdbx_description
1 polymer ?
#
loop_
_entity_poly.entity_id
_entity_poly.type
_entity_poly.pdbx_seq_one_letter_code
_entity_poly.pdbx_strand_id
1 'polypeptide(L)'
;MSVEKTTKVEESFQRVLGFKKMVDRWRNSHTRCLWQTTLSQRRNRYATLRMQDAMGQELALANKQLLMVRQAALHQLFDKEHRQYRQELKQMGKAFYVERL
;
A
#
# COMPACT_ATOMS: atom_id res chain seq x y z
N MET A 1 -47.85 49.77 26.80
CA MET A 1 -47.39 48.95 25.65
C MET A 1 -48.55 48.07 25.20
N SER A 2 -48.92 48.06 23.90
CA SER A 2 -50.03 47.24 23.40
C SER A 2 -49.62 45.76 23.28
N VAL A 3 -50.53 44.84 23.62
CA VAL A 3 -50.33 43.37 23.60
C VAL A 3 -49.86 42.87 22.22
N GLU A 4 -50.30 43.51 21.14
CA GLU A 4 -49.87 43.18 19.77
C GLU A 4 -48.39 43.51 19.51
N LYS A 5 -47.82 44.48 20.21
CA LYS A 5 -46.40 44.82 20.07
C LYS A 5 -45.52 43.81 20.79
N THR A 6 -45.98 43.29 21.94
CA THR A 6 -45.25 42.27 22.70
C THR A 6 -45.27 40.91 22.00
N THR A 7 -46.37 40.52 21.34
CA THR A 7 -46.44 39.26 20.59
C THR A 7 -45.54 39.28 19.35
N LYS A 8 -45.50 40.39 18.60
CA LYS A 8 -44.57 40.56 17.47
C LYS A 8 -43.10 40.47 17.86
N VAL A 9 -42.74 40.99 19.03
CA VAL A 9 -41.37 40.90 19.57
C VAL A 9 -41.04 39.45 19.92
N GLU A 10 -41.94 38.71 20.55
CA GLU A 10 -41.73 37.28 20.86
C GLU A 10 -41.54 36.44 19.59
N GLU A 11 -42.37 36.62 18.57
CA GLU A 11 -42.21 35.94 17.28
C GLU A 11 -40.88 36.28 16.59
N SER A 12 -40.41 37.52 16.71
CA SER A 12 -39.12 37.93 16.18
C SER A 12 -37.97 37.25 16.92
N PHE A 13 -38.09 37.11 18.25
CA PHE A 13 -37.11 36.43 19.09
C PHE A 13 -37.05 34.93 18.78
N GLN A 14 -38.20 34.28 18.64
CA GLN A 14 -38.27 32.87 18.23
C GLN A 14 -37.67 32.64 16.84
N ARG A 15 -37.87 33.56 15.89
CA ARG A 15 -37.21 33.51 14.58
C ARG A 15 -35.68 33.59 14.70
N VAL A 16 -35.16 34.55 15.47
CA VAL A 16 -33.72 34.70 15.71
C VAL A 16 -33.12 33.45 16.37
N LEU A 17 -33.81 32.86 17.36
CA LEU A 17 -33.40 31.60 17.97
C LEU A 17 -33.40 30.44 16.97
N GLY A 18 -34.40 30.37 16.08
CA GLY A 18 -34.45 29.41 14.99
C GLY A 18 -33.26 29.53 14.04
N PHE A 19 -32.91 30.76 13.64
CA PHE A 19 -31.73 31.03 12.81
C PHE A 19 -30.43 30.64 13.51
N LYS A 20 -30.27 30.97 14.80
CA LYS A 20 -29.09 30.57 15.58
C LYS A 20 -28.91 29.04 15.60
N LYS A 21 -29.98 28.29 15.89
CA LYS A 21 -29.95 26.81 15.87
C LYS A 21 -29.58 26.27 14.49
N MET A 22 -30.06 26.91 13.42
CA MET A 22 -29.73 26.52 12.04
C MET A 22 -28.24 26.74 11.74
N VAL A 23 -27.70 27.90 12.14
CA VAL A 23 -26.27 28.22 12.00
C VAL A 23 -25.41 27.25 12.80
N ASP A 24 -25.79 26.93 14.04
CA ASP A 24 -25.06 25.98 14.88
C ASP A 24 -25.05 24.57 14.26
N ARG A 25 -26.18 24.11 13.73
CA ARG A 25 -26.28 22.84 13.00
C ARG A 25 -25.40 22.82 11.76
N TRP A 26 -25.44 23.89 10.97
CA TRP A 26 -24.60 24.03 9.78
C TRP A 26 -23.12 23.99 10.16
N ARG A 27 -22.71 24.73 11.20
CA ARG A 27 -21.33 24.76 11.69
C ARG A 27 -20.86 23.37 12.12
N ASN A 28 -21.67 22.66 12.90
CA ASN A 28 -21.35 21.30 13.34
C ASN A 28 -21.22 20.32 12.17
N SER A 29 -22.12 20.41 11.19
CA SER A 29 -22.06 19.59 9.97
C SER A 29 -20.80 19.91 9.16
N HIS A 30 -20.47 21.18 9.02
CA HIS A 30 -19.28 21.63 8.30
C HIS A 30 -17.99 21.13 8.97
N THR A 31 -17.86 21.29 10.28
CA THR A 31 -16.73 20.77 11.05
C THR A 31 -16.62 19.25 10.89
N ARG A 32 -17.73 18.51 11.02
CA ARG A 32 -17.74 17.05 10.82
C ARG A 32 -17.28 16.64 9.41
N CYS A 33 -17.75 17.35 8.38
CA CYS A 33 -17.34 17.11 6.99
C CYS A 33 -15.83 17.33 6.80
N LEU A 34 -15.28 18.41 7.37
CA LEU A 34 -13.84 18.67 7.32
C LEU A 34 -13.05 17.54 8.01
N TRP A 35 -13.45 17.13 9.22
CA TRP A 35 -12.80 16.02 9.93
C TRP A 35 -12.83 14.72 9.13
N GLN A 36 -13.97 14.38 8.52
CA GLN A 36 -14.09 13.18 7.69
C GLN A 36 -13.20 13.25 6.45
N THR A 37 -13.16 14.41 5.77
CA THR A 37 -12.33 14.60 4.58
C THR A 37 -10.84 14.45 4.92
N THR A 38 -10.36 15.12 5.98
CA THR A 38 -8.96 15.02 6.41
C THR A 38 -8.59 13.59 6.83
N LEU A 39 -9.48 12.90 7.53
CA LEU A 39 -9.25 11.53 7.97
C LEU A 39 -9.21 10.56 6.77
N SER A 40 -10.11 10.72 5.80
CA SER A 40 -10.12 9.94 4.55
C SER A 40 -8.84 10.17 3.74
N GLN A 41 -8.39 11.41 3.59
CA GLN A 41 -7.12 11.73 2.91
C GLN A 41 -5.93 11.03 3.57
N ARG A 42 -5.84 11.08 4.91
CA ARG A 42 -4.78 10.40 5.67
C ARG A 42 -4.86 8.89 5.52
N ARG A 43 -6.05 8.29 5.68
CA ARG A 43 -6.26 6.85 5.53
C ARG A 43 -5.86 6.35 4.15
N ASN A 44 -6.24 7.08 3.10
CA ASN A 44 -5.90 6.72 1.72
C ASN A 44 -4.37 6.69 1.54
N ARG A 45 -3.65 7.70 2.02
CA ARG A 45 -2.18 7.73 1.93
C ARG A 45 -1.53 6.55 2.65
N TYR A 46 -1.91 6.27 3.90
CA TYR A 46 -1.35 5.14 4.63
C TYR A 46 -1.75 3.78 4.06
N ALA A 47 -2.94 3.67 3.45
CA ALA A 47 -3.35 2.45 2.75
C ALA A 47 -2.47 2.20 1.53
N THR A 48 -2.22 3.24 0.72
CA THR A 48 -1.33 3.15 -0.45
C THR A 48 0.10 2.79 -0.04
N LEU A 49 0.65 3.44 0.99
CA LEU A 49 2.01 3.13 1.48
C LEU A 49 2.12 1.69 1.95
N ARG A 50 1.18 1.21 2.78
CA ARG A 50 1.19 -0.19 3.24
C ARG A 50 1.08 -1.19 2.10
N MET A 51 0.27 -0.87 1.07
CA MET A 51 0.13 -1.72 -0.11
C MET A 51 1.42 -1.76 -0.94
N GLN A 52 2.11 -0.63 -1.08
CA GLN A 52 3.42 -0.56 -1.74
C GLN A 52 4.48 -1.36 -0.98
N ASP A 53 4.52 -1.23 0.35
CA ASP A 53 5.46 -1.98 1.19
C ASP A 53 5.23 -3.50 1.08
N ALA A 54 3.96 -3.94 1.17
CA ALA A 54 3.58 -5.33 1.00
C ALA A 54 3.97 -5.85 -0.39
N MET A 55 3.68 -5.09 -1.44
CA MET A 55 4.08 -5.44 -2.81
C MET A 55 5.61 -5.56 -2.94
N GLY A 56 6.38 -4.68 -2.32
CA GLY A 56 7.84 -4.76 -2.29
C GLY A 56 8.35 -6.04 -1.62
N GLN A 57 7.74 -6.46 -0.52
CA GLN A 57 8.08 -7.70 0.17
C GLN A 57 7.77 -8.94 -0.70
N GLU A 58 6.58 -8.99 -1.31
CA GLU A 58 6.18 -10.08 -2.19
C GLU A 58 7.12 -10.19 -3.40
N LEU A 59 7.50 -9.06 -4.01
CA LEU A 59 8.45 -9.03 -5.12
C LEU A 59 9.85 -9.54 -4.71
N ALA A 60 10.31 -9.18 -3.50
CA ALA A 60 11.59 -9.66 -2.99
C ALA A 60 11.59 -11.19 -2.79
N LEU A 61 10.50 -11.74 -2.26
CA LEU A 61 10.32 -13.18 -2.08
C LEU A 61 10.26 -13.92 -3.44
N ALA A 62 9.48 -13.40 -4.38
CA ALA A 62 9.38 -13.95 -5.73
C ALA A 62 10.74 -13.93 -6.45
N ASN A 63 11.50 -12.84 -6.33
CA ASN A 63 12.83 -12.76 -6.92
C ASN A 63 13.81 -13.77 -6.28
N LYS A 64 13.75 -13.95 -4.96
CA LYS A 64 14.56 -14.97 -4.27
C LYS A 64 14.26 -16.37 -4.80
N GLN A 65 12.97 -16.71 -4.95
CA GLN A 65 12.56 -18.00 -5.51
C GLN A 65 13.02 -18.17 -6.96
N LEU A 66 12.86 -17.13 -7.79
CA LEU A 66 13.30 -17.14 -9.19
C LEU A 66 14.82 -17.38 -9.30
N LEU A 67 15.61 -16.71 -8.46
CA LEU A 67 17.07 -16.89 -8.43
C LEU A 67 17.46 -18.33 -8.06
N MET A 68 16.81 -18.92 -7.05
CA MET A 68 17.06 -20.31 -6.67
C MET A 68 16.77 -21.27 -7.82
N VAL A 69 15.64 -21.10 -8.51
CA VAL A 69 15.27 -21.93 -9.66
C VAL A 69 16.27 -21.75 -10.80
N ARG A 70 16.67 -20.52 -11.11
CA ARG A 70 17.68 -20.24 -12.15
C ARG A 70 19.04 -20.86 -11.83
N GLN A 71 19.50 -20.74 -10.59
CA GLN A 71 20.76 -21.34 -10.16
C GLN A 71 20.71 -22.87 -10.29
N ALA A 72 19.63 -23.51 -9.83
CA ALA A 72 19.46 -24.95 -9.97
C ALA A 72 19.47 -25.39 -11.44
N ALA A 73 18.76 -24.67 -12.32
CA ALA A 73 18.75 -24.95 -13.76
C ALA A 73 20.15 -24.78 -14.38
N LEU A 74 20.88 -23.73 -13.99
CA LEU A 74 22.25 -23.48 -14.47
C LEU A 74 23.20 -24.60 -14.03
N HIS A 75 23.15 -25.03 -12.77
CA HIS A 75 23.94 -26.15 -12.28
C HIS A 75 23.65 -27.44 -13.07
N GLN A 76 22.38 -27.73 -13.38
CA GLN A 76 22.03 -28.90 -14.19
C GLN A 76 22.60 -28.82 -15.61
N LEU A 77 22.65 -27.64 -16.22
CA LEU A 77 23.26 -27.45 -17.54
C LEU A 77 24.77 -27.69 -17.47
N PHE A 78 25.46 -27.07 -16.51
CA PHE A 78 26.90 -27.28 -16.31
C PHE A 78 27.24 -28.74 -16.00
N ASP A 79 26.43 -29.46 -15.23
CA ASP A 79 26.66 -30.88 -14.96
C ASP A 79 26.55 -31.74 -16.23
N LYS A 80 25.67 -31.36 -17.16
CA LYS A 80 25.55 -32.04 -18.46
C LYS A 80 26.77 -31.76 -19.33
N GLU A 81 27.14 -30.49 -19.47
CA GLU A 81 28.33 -30.07 -20.24
C GLU A 81 29.61 -30.67 -19.67
N HIS A 82 29.77 -30.63 -18.34
CA HIS A 82 30.95 -31.18 -17.68
C HIS A 82 31.07 -32.69 -17.90
N ARG A 83 29.95 -33.43 -17.91
CA ARG A 83 29.94 -34.86 -18.25
C ARG A 83 30.35 -35.10 -19.69
N GLN A 84 29.84 -34.30 -20.63
CA GLN A 84 30.21 -34.38 -22.04
C GLN A 84 31.71 -34.14 -22.22
N TYR A 85 32.24 -33.01 -21.73
CA TYR A 85 33.66 -32.69 -21.86
C TYR A 85 34.56 -33.72 -21.18
N ARG A 86 34.14 -34.30 -20.06
CA ARG A 86 34.90 -35.35 -19.39
C ARG A 86 35.01 -36.61 -20.26
N GLN A 87 33.97 -36.94 -21.04
CA GLN A 87 34.01 -38.06 -21.98
C GLN A 87 34.93 -37.75 -23.17
N GLU A 88 34.81 -36.56 -23.74
CA GLU A 88 35.66 -36.09 -24.86
C GLU A 88 37.15 -36.09 -24.47
N LEU A 89 37.48 -35.56 -23.28
CA LEU A 89 38.85 -35.56 -22.77
C LEU A 89 39.39 -36.98 -22.58
N LYS A 90 38.58 -37.89 -22.02
CA LYS A 90 38.96 -39.30 -21.86
C LYS A 90 39.29 -39.97 -23.19
N GLN A 91 38.55 -39.68 -24.26
CA GLN A 91 38.83 -40.20 -25.60
C GLN A 91 40.19 -39.71 -26.11
N MET A 92 40.61 -38.50 -25.75
CA MET A 92 41.94 -37.96 -26.05
C MET A 92 43.03 -38.37 -25.05
N GLY A 93 42.72 -39.24 -24.08
CA GLY A 93 43.65 -39.62 -23.02
C GLY A 93 43.98 -38.49 -22.02
N LYS A 94 43.19 -37.41 -22.00
CA LYS A 94 43.33 -36.27 -21.09
C LYS A 94 42.26 -36.30 -19.99
N ALA A 95 42.46 -35.51 -18.94
CA ALA A 95 41.49 -35.32 -17.87
C ALA A 95 41.50 -33.87 -17.40
N PHE A 96 40.44 -33.46 -16.70
CA PHE A 96 40.39 -32.17 -16.03
C PHE A 96 41.39 -32.11 -14.89
N TYR A 97 42.05 -30.97 -14.75
CA TYR A 97 42.84 -30.65 -13.56
C TYR A 97 41.89 -30.41 -12.37
N VAL A 98 42.20 -31.02 -11.24
CA VAL A 98 41.45 -30.86 -9.98
C VAL A 98 42.49 -30.66 -8.88
N GLU A 99 42.48 -29.49 -8.26
CA GLU A 99 43.29 -29.25 -7.06
C GLU A 99 42.80 -30.16 -5.94
N ARG A 100 43.73 -30.92 -5.35
CA ARG A 100 43.47 -31.70 -4.14
C ARG A 100 43.93 -30.85 -2.96
N LEU A 101 42.99 -30.50 -2.08
CA LEU A 101 43.26 -29.91 -0.77
C LEU A 101 43.73 -30.99 0.21
#